data_AF-A0A0J8GMA2-F1
#
_entry.id   AF-A0A0J8GMA2-F1
#
_cell.length_a   1.000
_cell.length_b   1.000
_cell.length_c   1.000
_cell.angle_alpha   90.00
_cell.angle_beta   90.00
_cell.angle_gamma   90.00
#
_symmetry.space_group_name_H-M   'P 1'
#
loop_
_entity.id
_entity.type
_entity.pdbx_description
1 polymer ?
#
loop_
_entity_poly.entity_id
_entity_poly.type
_entity_poly.pdbx_seq_one_letter_code
_entity_poly.pdbx_strand_id
1 'polypeptide(L)'
;MSAELLINVTPTETRVAVVENGSLQEVHIERQAKLGLVGNIYCGKVSRVLPGMQAAFIDIGLDKAAFLHASDITVHEAVNAEEAIAREDLPVRDIRDLVKEGQAIVVQVVKDPLGTKGARLTTDITVPSRYLVLMPDAQHVGVSQRIETEEERERLKVLISQFSDESGSFIVRTAAEGVSETELEQDAVFLKRLWQKISKQKKQSGKIRCLYDDLTLEFRIIRDFVGTQLERVRVDSKLAHEELKSFIKEFVPNLSNALEYYPGERPIFDLFEVENEIQRALEKKVQLKSGGYLIIDQTEAMTTIDINTGAFVGHRNLEDTIFNTNVEATQAIARQLRLRNLGGIIIIDFIDMQSEDHKRRVLHSLEQALAHDRTKCNVHGFSALGLVEMTRKRTRESLEHVLCDACPSCQGRGTLKTVETICYEILREVVRVNRAYDADRFIVYASPAICEYIMSEESQALGELELFIGKQIKVKAESMYGQEKYDVVMI
;
A
#
# COMPACT_ATOMS: atom_id res chain seq x y z
N MET A 1 2.67 -18.13 20.15
CA MET A 1 1.44 -17.97 19.33
C MET A 1 1.69 -18.66 18.01
N SER A 2 0.77 -19.50 17.55
CA SER A 2 0.91 -20.10 16.23
C SER A 2 0.31 -19.18 15.18
N ALA A 3 1.18 -18.67 14.31
CA ALA A 3 0.80 -17.98 13.10
C ALA A 3 0.86 -18.96 11.92
N GLU A 4 -0.14 -18.89 11.06
CA GLU A 4 -0.23 -19.64 9.81
C GLU A 4 -0.31 -18.65 8.64
N LEU A 5 0.46 -18.93 7.58
CA LEU A 5 0.39 -18.19 6.32
C LEU A 5 -0.42 -18.97 5.31
N LEU A 6 -1.39 -18.30 4.68
CA LEU A 6 -2.15 -18.84 3.56
C LEU A 6 -1.78 -18.05 2.30
N ILE A 7 -1.27 -18.73 1.29
CA ILE A 7 -0.78 -18.13 0.05
C ILE A 7 -1.65 -18.65 -1.09
N ASN A 8 -2.39 -17.72 -1.70
CA ASN A 8 -3.22 -17.94 -2.87
C ASN A 8 -2.55 -17.30 -4.09
N VAL A 9 -2.14 -18.11 -5.06
CA VAL A 9 -1.48 -17.63 -6.27
C VAL A 9 -2.34 -17.92 -7.50
N THR A 10 -2.75 -16.86 -8.19
CA THR A 10 -3.48 -16.94 -9.46
C THR A 10 -2.71 -16.24 -10.58
N PRO A 11 -3.03 -16.47 -11.87
CA PRO A 11 -2.38 -15.75 -12.97
C PRO A 11 -2.58 -14.22 -12.93
N THR A 12 -3.59 -13.73 -12.22
CA THR A 12 -3.94 -12.30 -12.18
C THR A 12 -3.44 -11.60 -10.93
N GLU A 13 -3.39 -12.30 -9.80
CA GLU A 13 -2.97 -11.75 -8.52
C GLU A 13 -2.40 -12.82 -7.57
N THR A 14 -1.53 -12.38 -6.69
CA THR A 14 -1.05 -13.14 -5.53
C THR A 14 -1.62 -12.51 -4.28
N ARG A 15 -2.14 -13.36 -3.38
CA ARG A 15 -2.71 -12.94 -2.10
C ARG A 15 -2.09 -13.75 -0.96
N VAL A 16 -1.73 -13.09 0.13
CA VAL A 16 -1.16 -13.71 1.32
C VAL A 16 -1.94 -13.27 2.55
N ALA A 17 -2.49 -14.22 3.28
CA ALA A 17 -3.20 -13.99 4.53
C ALA A 17 -2.38 -14.50 5.72
N VAL A 18 -2.31 -13.69 6.78
CA VAL A 18 -1.73 -14.05 8.07
C VAL A 18 -2.87 -14.40 9.01
N VAL A 19 -2.93 -15.65 9.45
CA VAL A 19 -3.94 -16.16 10.37
C VAL A 19 -3.28 -16.48 11.70
N GLU A 20 -3.79 -15.93 12.78
CA GLU A 20 -3.33 -16.21 14.15
C GLU A 20 -4.51 -16.76 14.95
N ASN A 21 -4.33 -17.93 15.58
CA ASN A 21 -5.37 -18.62 16.36
C ASN A 21 -6.70 -18.81 15.58
N GLY A 22 -6.62 -19.10 14.28
CA GLY A 22 -7.77 -19.30 13.40
C GLY A 22 -8.49 -18.03 12.96
N SER A 23 -8.00 -16.83 13.32
CA SER A 23 -8.57 -15.55 12.90
C SER A 23 -7.64 -14.81 11.95
N LEU A 24 -8.19 -14.27 10.86
CA LEU A 24 -7.45 -13.40 9.94
C LEU A 24 -6.96 -12.14 10.67
N GLN A 25 -5.67 -11.84 10.54
CA GLN A 25 -5.02 -10.67 11.15
C GLN A 25 -4.56 -9.66 10.10
N GLU A 26 -4.00 -10.16 8.99
CA GLU A 26 -3.48 -9.33 7.92
C GLU A 26 -3.78 -10.00 6.57
N VAL A 27 -4.05 -9.18 5.56
CA VAL A 27 -4.10 -9.61 4.17
C VAL A 27 -3.18 -8.73 3.33
N HIS A 28 -2.48 -9.35 2.39
CA HIS A 28 -1.61 -8.71 1.43
C HIS A 28 -2.04 -9.15 0.04
N ILE A 29 -2.20 -8.19 -0.88
CA ILE A 29 -2.73 -8.42 -2.22
C ILE A 29 -1.82 -7.69 -3.20
N GLU A 30 -1.34 -8.40 -4.22
CA GLU A 30 -0.52 -7.86 -5.29
C GLU A 30 -1.06 -8.33 -6.64
N ARG A 31 -1.38 -7.38 -7.52
CA ARG A 31 -1.93 -7.67 -8.86
C ARG A 31 -0.78 -7.76 -9.86
N GLN A 32 -0.73 -8.85 -10.63
CA GLN A 32 0.31 -9.11 -11.63
C GLN A 32 0.44 -7.97 -12.66
N ALA A 33 -0.69 -7.40 -13.09
CA ALA A 33 -0.72 -6.29 -14.04
C ALA A 33 -0.11 -4.97 -13.53
N LYS A 34 0.09 -4.83 -12.20
CA LYS A 34 0.72 -3.66 -11.57
C LYS A 34 2.20 -3.91 -11.22
N LEU A 35 2.75 -5.09 -11.49
CA LEU A 35 4.16 -5.37 -11.24
C LEU A 35 5.02 -4.55 -12.21
N GLY A 36 5.83 -3.65 -11.64
CA GLY A 36 6.85 -2.92 -12.37
C GLY A 36 8.11 -3.77 -12.55
N LEU A 37 9.02 -3.27 -13.37
CA LEU A 37 10.38 -3.79 -13.57
C LEU A 37 11.38 -3.14 -12.61
N VAL A 38 10.97 -2.11 -11.87
CA VAL A 38 11.82 -1.38 -10.93
C VAL A 38 12.43 -2.34 -9.92
N GLY A 39 13.75 -2.26 -9.73
CA GLY A 39 14.52 -3.14 -8.87
C GLY A 39 15.17 -4.32 -9.59
N ASN A 40 14.65 -4.72 -10.75
CA ASN A 40 15.20 -5.84 -11.51
C ASN A 40 16.60 -5.53 -12.03
N ILE A 41 17.47 -6.55 -12.01
CA ILE A 41 18.86 -6.46 -12.43
C ILE A 41 19.05 -7.30 -13.70
N TYR A 42 19.56 -6.68 -14.75
CA TYR A 42 19.81 -7.30 -16.03
C TYR A 42 21.29 -7.27 -16.38
N CYS A 43 21.75 -8.31 -17.06
CA CYS A 43 22.95 -8.22 -17.90
C CYS A 43 22.46 -7.79 -19.29
N GLY A 44 22.68 -6.53 -19.64
CA GLY A 44 22.29 -5.96 -20.93
C GLY A 44 23.48 -5.78 -21.86
N LYS A 45 23.20 -5.32 -23.08
CA LYS A 45 24.20 -4.96 -24.07
C LYS A 45 23.98 -3.54 -24.55
N VAL A 46 25.04 -2.73 -24.56
CA VAL A 46 24.98 -1.36 -25.10
C VAL A 46 24.65 -1.44 -26.59
N SER A 47 23.47 -0.95 -26.98
CA SER A 47 23.01 -0.95 -28.37
C SER A 47 23.49 0.28 -29.13
N ARG A 48 23.47 1.45 -28.48
CA ARG A 48 23.90 2.72 -29.08
C ARG A 48 24.37 3.70 -28.02
N VAL A 49 25.42 4.46 -28.34
CA VAL A 49 25.90 5.56 -27.49
C VAL A 49 25.55 6.91 -28.12
N LEU A 50 24.98 7.83 -27.34
CA LEU A 50 24.54 9.16 -27.77
C LEU A 50 25.24 10.25 -26.95
N PRO A 51 26.40 10.77 -27.41
CA PRO A 51 27.17 11.78 -26.69
C PRO A 51 26.39 13.09 -26.47
N GLY A 52 25.57 13.50 -27.45
CA GLY A 52 24.77 14.71 -27.34
C GLY A 52 23.72 14.69 -26.22
N MET A 53 23.36 13.50 -25.72
CA MET A 53 22.45 13.31 -24.59
C MET A 53 23.16 12.76 -23.34
N GLN A 54 24.49 12.60 -23.39
CA GLN A 54 25.30 11.95 -22.35
C GLN A 54 24.68 10.62 -21.87
N ALA A 55 24.24 9.80 -22.82
CA ALA A 55 23.49 8.58 -22.52
C ALA A 55 23.74 7.45 -23.51
N ALA A 56 23.40 6.24 -23.11
CA ALA A 56 23.44 5.03 -23.91
C ALA A 56 22.11 4.28 -23.84
N PHE A 57 21.72 3.69 -24.98
CA PHE A 57 20.64 2.72 -25.02
C PHE A 57 21.19 1.33 -24.74
N ILE A 58 20.52 0.62 -23.83
CA ILE A 58 20.89 -0.73 -23.40
C ILE A 58 19.76 -1.67 -23.80
N ASP A 59 20.12 -2.71 -24.54
CA ASP A 59 19.24 -3.83 -24.79
C ASP A 59 19.28 -4.78 -23.58
N ILE A 60 18.14 -4.88 -22.89
CA ILE A 60 17.91 -5.76 -21.74
C ILE A 60 16.94 -6.91 -22.07
N GLY A 61 16.59 -7.09 -23.35
CA GLY A 61 15.71 -8.17 -23.82
C GLY A 61 14.21 -7.82 -23.76
N LEU A 62 13.89 -6.52 -23.65
CA LEU A 62 12.52 -6.00 -23.71
C LEU A 62 12.26 -5.35 -25.08
N ASP A 63 10.98 -5.19 -25.45
CA ASP A 63 10.58 -4.59 -26.74
C ASP A 63 11.15 -3.18 -26.98
N LYS A 64 11.40 -2.43 -25.89
CA LYS A 64 11.97 -1.09 -25.94
C LYS A 64 13.35 -1.09 -25.30
N ALA A 65 14.33 -0.52 -26.02
CA ALA A 65 15.66 -0.30 -25.47
C ALA A 65 15.57 0.61 -24.24
N ALA A 66 16.24 0.20 -23.17
CA ALA A 66 16.30 0.94 -21.92
C ALA A 66 17.37 2.03 -21.99
N PHE A 67 17.24 3.05 -21.15
CA PHE A 67 18.04 4.27 -21.17
C PHE A 67 18.96 4.36 -19.96
N LEU A 68 20.26 4.52 -20.18
CA LEU A 68 21.29 4.69 -19.14
C LEU A 68 22.00 6.05 -19.34
N HIS A 69 21.93 6.93 -18.36
CA HIS A 69 22.60 8.23 -18.40
C HIS A 69 24.01 8.15 -17.79
N ALA A 70 24.95 8.99 -18.23
CA ALA A 70 26.33 8.99 -17.73
C ALA A 70 26.43 9.19 -16.21
N SER A 71 25.55 10.01 -15.62
CA SER A 71 25.48 10.20 -14.15
C SER A 71 25.09 8.94 -13.37
N ASP A 72 24.42 8.00 -14.03
CA ASP A 72 23.93 6.77 -13.42
C ASP A 72 24.93 5.62 -13.63
N ILE A 73 26.13 5.94 -14.15
CA ILE A 73 27.25 5.01 -14.31
C ILE A 73 28.26 5.28 -13.20
N THR A 74 28.34 4.36 -12.24
CA THR A 74 29.33 4.36 -11.18
C THR A 74 30.70 3.99 -11.73
N VAL A 75 31.66 4.93 -11.61
CA VAL A 75 33.07 4.68 -11.89
C VAL A 75 33.79 4.51 -10.56
N HIS A 76 34.07 3.26 -10.20
CA HIS A 76 34.89 2.96 -9.02
C HIS A 76 36.36 3.13 -9.39
N GLU A 77 36.84 4.37 -9.37
CA GLU A 77 38.27 4.59 -9.20
C GLU A 77 38.61 4.47 -7.72
N ALA A 78 39.72 3.80 -7.42
CA ALA A 78 40.29 3.72 -6.09
C ALA A 78 40.76 5.12 -5.66
N VAL A 79 39.84 5.97 -5.21
CA VAL A 79 40.18 7.25 -4.59
C VAL A 79 40.56 6.95 -3.14
N ASN A 80 41.80 7.27 -2.78
CA ASN A 80 42.32 7.13 -1.43
C ASN A 80 41.42 7.87 -0.42
N ALA A 81 41.24 7.27 0.75
CA ALA A 81 40.20 7.56 1.74
C ALA A 81 40.29 8.92 2.50
N GLU A 82 40.94 9.95 1.94
CA GLU A 82 41.09 11.25 2.61
C GLU A 82 40.30 12.41 1.97
N GLU A 83 39.70 12.21 0.79
CA GLU A 83 38.90 13.24 0.11
C GLU A 83 37.49 12.73 -0.20
N ALA A 84 36.66 12.62 0.84
CA ALA A 84 35.22 12.49 0.67
C ALA A 84 34.62 13.85 0.24
N ILE A 85 34.94 14.29 -0.98
CA ILE A 85 34.20 15.35 -1.66
C ILE A 85 32.80 14.80 -1.92
N ALA A 86 31.77 15.59 -1.59
CA ALA A 86 30.39 15.25 -1.91
C ALA A 86 30.30 14.88 -3.40
N ARG A 87 29.72 13.71 -3.72
CA ARG A 87 29.57 13.20 -5.10
C ARG A 87 28.93 14.21 -6.08
N GLU A 88 28.33 15.28 -5.58
CA GLU A 88 27.70 16.36 -6.34
C GLU A 88 28.71 17.25 -7.11
N ASP A 89 29.99 17.27 -6.73
CA ASP A 89 31.00 18.18 -7.32
C ASP A 89 32.01 17.51 -8.27
N LEU A 90 31.90 16.19 -8.51
CA LEU A 90 32.77 15.51 -9.48
C LEU A 90 32.22 15.68 -10.91
N PRO A 91 33.03 16.14 -11.88
CA PRO A 91 32.57 16.31 -13.25
C PRO A 91 32.15 14.95 -13.84
N VAL A 92 30.89 14.85 -14.26
CA VAL A 92 30.37 13.65 -14.94
C VAL A 92 31.22 13.41 -16.19
N ARG A 93 31.86 12.24 -16.26
CA ARG A 93 32.67 11.84 -17.41
C ARG A 93 31.81 11.71 -18.65
N ASP A 94 32.38 11.98 -19.82
CA ASP A 94 31.66 11.82 -21.08
C ASP A 94 31.26 10.35 -21.27
N ILE A 95 30.02 10.12 -21.70
CA ILE A 95 29.49 8.77 -21.92
C ILE A 95 30.37 7.91 -22.83
N ARG A 96 31.11 8.52 -23.77
CA ARG A 96 32.02 7.82 -24.69
C ARG A 96 33.20 7.16 -23.98
N ASP A 97 33.60 7.71 -22.84
CA ASP A 97 34.70 7.17 -22.03
C ASP A 97 34.20 6.07 -21.09
N LEU A 98 32.90 6.07 -20.80
CA LEU A 98 32.27 5.15 -19.85
C LEU A 98 31.83 3.84 -20.50
N VAL A 99 31.26 3.89 -21.71
CA VAL A 99 30.67 2.73 -22.37
C VAL A 99 30.94 2.70 -23.87
N LYS A 100 31.08 1.49 -24.41
CA LYS A 100 31.24 1.25 -25.86
C LYS A 100 30.06 0.48 -26.43
N GLU A 101 29.73 0.74 -27.69
CA GLU A 101 28.71 -0.03 -28.39
C GLU A 101 29.08 -1.52 -28.43
N GLY A 102 28.11 -2.36 -28.11
CA GLY A 102 28.25 -3.81 -28.00
C GLY A 102 28.82 -4.33 -26.68
N GLN A 103 29.23 -3.45 -25.75
CA GLN A 103 29.70 -3.83 -24.42
C GLN A 103 28.57 -4.48 -23.60
N ALA A 104 28.87 -5.57 -22.91
CA ALA A 104 27.98 -6.14 -21.90
C ALA A 104 28.07 -5.31 -20.60
N ILE A 105 26.93 -4.98 -20.02
CA ILE A 105 26.85 -4.14 -18.81
C ILE A 105 25.76 -4.64 -17.88
N VAL A 106 26.05 -4.64 -16.58
CA VAL A 106 25.04 -4.97 -15.55
C VAL A 106 24.35 -3.70 -15.13
N VAL A 107 23.03 -3.72 -15.18
CA VAL A 107 22.19 -2.55 -14.95
C VAL A 107 20.98 -2.92 -14.10
N GLN A 108 20.53 -2.00 -13.26
CA GLN A 108 19.30 -2.10 -12.50
C GLN A 108 18.27 -1.10 -13.02
N VAL A 109 17.01 -1.50 -13.08
CA VAL A 109 15.91 -0.62 -13.45
C VAL A 109 15.54 0.29 -12.26
N VAL A 110 15.59 1.60 -12.49
CA VAL A 110 15.23 2.64 -11.51
C VAL A 110 13.83 3.19 -11.79
N LYS A 111 13.44 3.26 -13.05
CA LYS A 111 12.10 3.71 -13.47
C LYS A 111 11.55 2.80 -14.55
N ASP A 112 10.28 2.47 -14.42
CA ASP A 112 9.53 1.73 -15.42
C ASP A 112 9.47 2.46 -16.78
N PRO A 113 9.30 1.72 -17.89
CA PRO A 113 9.05 2.32 -19.19
C PRO A 113 7.74 3.10 -19.16
N LEU A 114 7.74 4.31 -19.72
CA LEU A 114 6.57 5.20 -19.77
C LEU A 114 6.25 5.60 -21.21
N GLY A 115 5.06 5.24 -21.68
CA GLY A 115 4.61 5.55 -23.04
C GLY A 115 5.57 4.99 -24.08
N THR A 116 6.22 5.84 -24.86
CA THR A 116 7.23 5.43 -25.86
C THR A 116 8.66 5.36 -25.30
N LYS A 117 8.91 5.85 -24.08
CA LYS A 117 10.23 5.83 -23.45
C LYS A 117 10.49 4.47 -22.78
N GLY A 118 11.66 3.90 -23.04
CA GLY A 118 12.13 2.70 -22.33
C GLY A 118 12.42 2.98 -20.86
N ALA A 119 12.71 1.90 -20.11
CA ALA A 119 13.04 1.97 -18.69
C ALA A 119 14.32 2.81 -18.43
N ARG A 120 14.42 3.50 -17.28
CA ARG A 120 15.66 4.16 -16.86
C ARG A 120 16.50 3.22 -16.02
N LEU A 121 17.80 3.18 -16.30
CA LEU A 121 18.75 2.26 -15.70
C LEU A 121 19.82 2.98 -14.87
N THR A 122 20.45 2.24 -13.96
CA THR A 122 21.67 2.60 -13.23
C THR A 122 22.64 1.43 -13.19
N THR A 123 23.95 1.69 -13.08
CA THR A 123 24.94 0.65 -12.75
C THR A 123 25.25 0.60 -11.26
N ASP A 124 24.76 1.57 -10.47
CA ASP A 124 24.84 1.55 -9.01
C ASP A 124 23.78 0.59 -8.46
N ILE A 125 24.12 -0.70 -8.43
CA ILE A 125 23.19 -1.77 -8.08
C ILE A 125 22.89 -1.73 -6.58
N THR A 126 21.61 -1.74 -6.25
CA THR A 126 21.14 -1.78 -4.87
C THR A 126 20.23 -2.98 -4.68
N VAL A 127 20.41 -3.75 -3.61
CA VAL A 127 19.54 -4.90 -3.32
C VAL A 127 18.81 -4.62 -2.01
N PRO A 128 17.54 -4.21 -2.06
CA PRO A 128 16.78 -3.90 -0.86
C PRO A 128 16.26 -5.17 -0.18
N SER A 129 16.29 -5.15 1.14
CA SER A 129 15.51 -6.05 1.99
C SER A 129 14.58 -5.24 2.90
N ARG A 130 14.06 -5.84 3.96
CA ARG A 130 13.12 -5.17 4.87
C ARG A 130 13.76 -4.00 5.62
N TYR A 131 14.92 -4.22 6.22
CA TYR A 131 15.59 -3.25 7.10
C TYR A 131 16.84 -2.64 6.46
N LEU A 132 17.52 -3.42 5.61
CA LEU A 132 18.78 -3.04 5.00
C LEU A 132 18.66 -2.95 3.48
N VAL A 133 19.57 -2.20 2.87
CA VAL A 133 19.83 -2.21 1.43
C VAL A 133 21.30 -2.51 1.24
N LEU A 134 21.63 -3.57 0.51
CA LEU A 134 23.02 -3.88 0.18
C LEU A 134 23.47 -3.05 -1.02
N MET A 135 24.65 -2.47 -0.89
CA MET A 135 25.37 -1.72 -1.89
C MET A 135 26.71 -2.43 -2.17
N PRO A 136 26.77 -3.31 -3.19
CA PRO A 136 27.91 -4.20 -3.42
C PRO A 136 29.28 -3.52 -3.56
N ASP A 137 29.29 -2.32 -4.14
CA ASP A 137 30.53 -1.60 -4.41
C ASP A 137 30.74 -0.38 -3.49
N ALA A 138 29.87 -0.19 -2.48
CA ALA A 138 30.04 0.90 -1.53
C ALA A 138 30.96 0.49 -0.38
N GLN A 139 31.77 1.45 0.08
CA GLN A 139 32.73 1.25 1.19
C GLN A 139 32.22 1.76 2.55
N HIS A 140 31.07 2.42 2.58
CA HIS A 140 30.57 3.10 3.78
C HIS A 140 29.14 2.66 4.10
N VAL A 141 28.87 2.45 5.39
CA VAL A 141 27.52 2.21 5.90
C VAL A 141 26.75 3.53 5.94
N GLY A 142 25.59 3.55 5.28
CA GLY A 142 24.65 4.67 5.32
C GLY A 142 23.52 4.42 6.31
N VAL A 143 22.98 5.47 6.91
CA VAL A 143 21.75 5.39 7.72
C VAL A 143 20.73 6.40 7.19
N SER A 144 19.47 5.99 7.09
CA SER A 144 18.39 6.85 6.61
C SER A 144 18.28 8.15 7.41
N GLN A 145 18.27 9.28 6.71
CA GLN A 145 18.06 10.61 7.32
C GLN A 145 16.68 10.79 7.97
N ARG A 146 15.72 9.91 7.68
CA ARG A 146 14.38 9.92 8.29
C ARG A 146 14.34 9.33 9.70
N ILE A 147 15.43 8.71 10.17
CA ILE A 147 15.55 8.31 11.57
C ILE A 147 15.93 9.58 12.34
N GLU A 148 15.09 10.03 13.26
CA GLU A 148 15.23 11.35 13.89
C GLU A 148 16.28 11.38 15.01
N THR A 149 16.45 10.27 15.73
CA THR A 149 17.33 10.17 16.89
C THR A 149 18.76 9.82 16.49
N GLU A 150 19.70 10.70 16.81
CA GLU A 150 21.12 10.49 16.49
C GLU A 150 21.72 9.29 17.23
N GLU A 151 21.27 9.02 18.46
CA GLU A 151 21.67 7.86 19.25
C GLU A 151 21.33 6.53 18.54
N GLU A 152 20.12 6.44 17.95
CA GLU A 152 19.69 5.25 17.23
C GLU A 152 20.44 5.10 15.90
N ARG A 153 20.76 6.22 15.23
CA ARG A 153 21.59 6.18 14.01
C ARG A 153 22.97 5.61 14.30
N GLU A 154 23.62 6.10 15.35
CA GLU A 154 24.96 5.63 15.71
C GLU A 154 24.93 4.16 16.15
N ARG A 155 23.93 3.76 16.96
CA ARG A 155 23.70 2.36 17.32
C ARG A 155 23.58 1.47 16.08
N LEU A 156 22.68 1.81 15.14
CA LEU A 156 22.44 1.03 13.93
C LEU A 156 23.68 0.98 13.03
N LYS A 157 24.41 2.09 12.93
CA LYS A 157 25.66 2.17 12.16
C LYS A 157 26.73 1.24 12.73
N VAL A 158 26.92 1.25 14.05
CA VAL A 158 27.88 0.37 14.73
C VAL A 158 27.52 -1.10 14.52
N LEU A 159 26.26 -1.47 14.73
CA LEU A 159 25.81 -2.86 14.53
C LEU A 159 26.04 -3.35 13.10
N ILE A 160 25.67 -2.53 12.10
CA ILE A 160 25.77 -2.92 10.69
C ILE A 160 27.19 -2.86 10.13
N SER A 161 28.05 -2.02 10.69
CA SER A 161 29.47 -1.95 10.30
C SER A 161 30.19 -3.29 10.41
N GLN A 162 29.80 -4.12 11.39
CA GLN A 162 30.38 -5.45 11.62
C GLN A 162 30.06 -6.45 10.50
N PHE A 163 28.97 -6.22 9.77
CA PHE A 163 28.56 -7.08 8.67
C PHE A 163 29.09 -6.58 7.32
N SER A 164 29.70 -5.40 7.23
CA SER A 164 30.26 -4.90 5.97
C SER A 164 31.57 -5.62 5.64
N ASP A 165 31.70 -6.14 4.42
CA ASP A 165 32.89 -6.86 3.96
C ASP A 165 33.20 -6.54 2.49
N GLU A 166 34.10 -7.30 1.85
CA GLU A 166 34.42 -7.14 0.42
C GLU A 166 33.20 -7.33 -0.51
N SER A 167 32.09 -7.88 -0.01
CA SER A 167 30.86 -8.07 -0.78
C SER A 167 30.02 -6.79 -0.86
N GLY A 168 30.36 -5.75 -0.09
CA GLY A 168 29.70 -4.45 -0.08
C GLY A 168 29.33 -3.94 1.30
N SER A 169 28.83 -2.71 1.32
CA SER A 169 28.30 -2.04 2.52
C SER A 169 26.77 -1.96 2.50
N PHE A 170 26.16 -1.54 3.60
CA PHE A 170 24.71 -1.49 3.74
C PHE A 170 24.19 -0.07 3.98
N ILE A 171 22.96 0.18 3.57
CA ILE A 171 22.17 1.35 3.96
C ILE A 171 21.05 0.88 4.88
N VAL A 172 20.97 1.47 6.06
CA VAL A 172 19.93 1.19 7.05
C VAL A 172 18.67 1.99 6.71
N ARG A 173 17.56 1.29 6.45
CA ARG A 173 16.26 1.89 6.10
C ARG A 173 15.57 2.43 7.35
N THR A 174 14.65 3.36 7.16
CA THR A 174 13.76 3.87 8.22
C THR A 174 12.90 2.78 8.89
N ALA A 175 12.80 1.58 8.30
CA ALA A 175 12.10 0.44 8.90
C ALA A 175 12.93 -0.27 9.98
N ALA A 176 14.25 -0.02 10.04
CA ALA A 176 15.18 -0.62 10.99
C ALA A 176 15.19 0.08 12.36
N GLU A 177 14.49 1.20 12.51
CA GLU A 177 14.45 1.96 13.75
C GLU A 177 13.82 1.12 14.88
N GLY A 178 14.58 0.93 15.97
CA GLY A 178 14.15 0.14 17.14
C GLY A 178 14.25 -1.38 16.93
N VAL A 179 14.78 -1.83 15.80
CA VAL A 179 14.93 -3.26 15.49
C VAL A 179 16.07 -3.89 16.31
N SER A 180 15.94 -5.18 16.59
CA SER A 180 16.95 -5.94 17.33
C SER A 180 18.16 -6.29 16.46
N GLU A 181 19.31 -6.51 17.09
CA GLU A 181 20.55 -6.90 16.39
C GLU A 181 20.38 -8.22 15.62
N THR A 182 19.66 -9.18 16.18
CA THR A 182 19.43 -10.49 15.57
C THR A 182 18.62 -10.40 14.28
N GLU A 183 17.61 -9.53 14.22
CA GLU A 183 16.83 -9.29 13.00
C GLU A 183 17.67 -8.61 11.91
N LEU A 184 18.53 -7.67 12.29
CA LEU A 184 19.44 -6.98 11.36
C LEU A 184 20.51 -7.93 10.80
N GLU A 185 21.08 -8.80 11.64
CA GLU A 185 22.02 -9.83 11.21
C GLU A 185 21.39 -10.76 10.18
N GLN A 186 20.17 -11.24 10.45
CA GLN A 186 19.45 -12.10 9.52
C GLN A 186 19.21 -11.42 8.17
N ASP A 187 18.85 -10.14 8.18
CA ASP A 187 18.64 -9.36 6.96
C ASP A 187 19.95 -9.17 6.17
N ALA A 188 21.06 -8.91 6.86
CA ALA A 188 22.39 -8.79 6.26
C ALA A 188 22.85 -10.12 5.65
N VAL A 189 22.68 -11.24 6.36
CA VAL A 189 23.02 -12.58 5.86
C VAL A 189 22.19 -12.95 4.63
N PHE A 190 20.89 -12.64 4.65
CA PHE A 190 20.00 -12.83 3.50
C PHE A 190 20.53 -12.08 2.27
N LEU A 191 20.80 -10.77 2.41
CA LEU A 191 21.28 -9.92 1.33
C LEU A 191 22.63 -10.40 0.77
N LYS A 192 23.57 -10.81 1.61
CA LYS A 192 24.85 -11.37 1.17
C LYS A 192 24.69 -12.63 0.33
N ARG A 193 23.84 -13.57 0.77
CA ARG A 193 23.56 -14.80 0.00
C ARG A 193 22.91 -14.48 -1.34
N LEU A 194 21.95 -13.57 -1.34
CA LEU A 194 21.27 -13.13 -2.56
C LEU A 194 22.28 -12.51 -3.54
N TRP A 195 23.17 -11.66 -3.05
CA TRP A 195 24.20 -11.04 -3.87
C TRP A 195 25.22 -12.04 -4.41
N GLN A 196 25.62 -13.04 -3.61
CA GLN A 196 26.50 -14.11 -4.09
C GLN A 196 25.84 -14.89 -5.25
N LYS A 197 24.53 -15.15 -5.18
CA LYS A 197 23.76 -15.77 -6.25
C LYS A 197 23.75 -14.91 -7.51
N ILE A 198 23.46 -13.62 -7.39
CA ILE A 198 23.47 -12.65 -8.50
C ILE A 198 24.87 -12.57 -9.13
N SER A 199 25.91 -12.47 -8.31
CA SER A 199 27.32 -12.42 -8.73
C SER A 199 27.77 -13.69 -9.46
N LYS A 200 27.30 -14.87 -9.02
CA LYS A 200 27.57 -16.14 -9.71
C LYS A 200 26.90 -16.18 -11.09
N GLN A 201 25.67 -15.70 -11.20
CA GLN A 201 24.97 -15.59 -12.49
C GLN A 201 25.64 -14.56 -13.42
N LYS A 202 26.14 -13.45 -12.87
CA LYS A 202 26.91 -12.42 -13.62
C LYS A 202 28.13 -13.03 -14.30
N LYS A 203 28.93 -13.85 -13.58
CA LYS A 203 30.13 -14.51 -14.13
C LYS A 203 29.83 -15.53 -15.24
N GLN A 204 28.62 -16.08 -15.27
CA GLN A 204 28.21 -17.10 -16.24
C GLN A 204 27.60 -16.51 -17.52
N SER A 205 27.44 -15.18 -17.61
CA SER A 205 26.69 -14.55 -18.70
C SER A 205 27.53 -13.69 -19.63
N GLY A 206 27.57 -14.07 -20.91
CA GLY A 206 27.94 -13.19 -22.03
C GLY A 206 26.73 -12.81 -22.91
N LYS A 207 25.50 -13.05 -22.44
CA LYS A 207 24.24 -12.84 -23.19
C LYS A 207 23.28 -11.94 -22.41
N ILE A 208 22.36 -11.32 -23.12
CA ILE A 208 21.29 -10.51 -22.54
C ILE A 208 20.37 -11.40 -21.71
N ARG A 209 20.22 -11.12 -20.42
CA ARG A 209 19.34 -11.88 -19.51
C ARG A 209 19.00 -11.09 -18.24
N CYS A 210 17.87 -11.46 -17.63
CA CYS A 210 17.60 -11.10 -16.25
C CYS A 210 18.55 -11.88 -15.31
N LEU A 211 19.19 -11.17 -14.37
CA LEU A 211 20.03 -11.73 -13.32
C LEU A 211 19.28 -11.82 -11.99
N TYR A 212 18.37 -10.88 -11.76
CA TYR A 212 17.52 -10.83 -10.58
C TYR A 212 16.20 -10.17 -10.95
N ASP A 213 15.11 -10.87 -10.63
CA ASP A 213 13.76 -10.33 -10.61
C ASP A 213 13.43 -10.04 -9.15
N ASP A 214 12.81 -8.90 -8.86
CA ASP A 214 12.46 -8.57 -7.49
C ASP A 214 11.50 -9.62 -6.90
N LEU A 215 11.55 -9.78 -5.59
CA LEU A 215 10.75 -10.80 -4.91
C LEU A 215 9.26 -10.50 -5.09
N THR A 216 8.50 -11.47 -5.60
CA THR A 216 7.04 -11.41 -5.62
C THR A 216 6.49 -11.46 -4.18
N LEU A 217 5.23 -11.07 -4.00
CA LEU A 217 4.60 -10.92 -2.70
C LEU A 217 4.87 -12.07 -1.72
N GLU A 218 4.67 -13.32 -2.14
CA GLU A 218 4.84 -14.51 -1.30
C GLU A 218 6.26 -14.65 -0.74
N PHE A 219 7.29 -14.36 -1.54
CA PHE A 219 8.69 -14.41 -1.09
C PHE A 219 9.01 -13.26 -0.16
N ARG A 220 8.49 -12.05 -0.43
CA ARG A 220 8.67 -10.89 0.47
C ARG A 220 8.05 -11.15 1.84
N ILE A 221 6.83 -11.68 1.87
CA ILE A 221 6.18 -12.01 3.14
C ILE A 221 6.96 -13.11 3.87
N ILE A 222 7.35 -14.20 3.22
CA ILE A 222 8.13 -15.26 3.88
C ILE A 222 9.47 -14.74 4.44
N ARG A 223 10.16 -13.87 3.71
CA ARG A 223 11.36 -13.18 4.20
C ARG A 223 11.06 -12.32 5.43
N ASP A 224 9.95 -11.62 5.45
CA ASP A 224 9.59 -10.75 6.57
C ASP A 224 9.20 -11.53 7.85
N PHE A 225 8.94 -12.83 7.74
CA PHE A 225 8.70 -13.74 8.86
C PHE A 225 9.95 -14.50 9.34
N VAL A 226 11.14 -14.19 8.81
CA VAL A 226 12.40 -14.76 9.30
C VAL A 226 12.54 -14.46 10.81
N GLY A 227 12.92 -15.47 11.60
CA GLY A 227 13.04 -15.35 13.06
C GLY A 227 11.73 -15.53 13.83
N THR A 228 10.57 -15.53 13.17
CA THR A 228 9.27 -15.85 13.80
C THR A 228 8.95 -17.33 13.63
N GLN A 229 8.41 -17.98 14.67
CA GLN A 229 7.89 -19.34 14.57
C GLN A 229 6.53 -19.32 13.86
N LEU A 230 6.51 -19.80 12.61
CA LEU A 230 5.28 -20.12 11.89
C LEU A 230 4.95 -21.60 12.12
N GLU A 231 3.68 -21.89 12.39
CA GLU A 231 3.21 -23.29 12.51
C GLU A 231 3.11 -23.93 11.13
N ARG A 232 2.53 -23.20 10.17
CA ARG A 232 2.29 -23.67 8.80
C ARG A 232 2.34 -22.53 7.79
N VAL A 233 2.75 -22.87 6.56
CA VAL A 233 2.71 -22.03 5.37
C VAL A 233 2.06 -22.84 4.27
N ARG A 234 0.79 -22.57 3.97
CA ARG A 234 0.01 -23.32 2.99
C ARG A 234 -0.08 -22.55 1.67
N VAL A 235 0.25 -23.24 0.58
CA VAL A 235 0.28 -22.66 -0.76
C VAL A 235 -0.61 -23.48 -1.68
N ASP A 236 -1.53 -22.83 -2.39
CA ASP A 236 -2.48 -23.53 -3.27
C ASP A 236 -1.99 -23.72 -4.72
N SER A 237 -0.86 -23.12 -5.08
CA SER A 237 -0.20 -23.31 -6.37
C SER A 237 1.01 -24.22 -6.25
N LYS A 238 1.02 -25.30 -7.05
CA LYS A 238 2.12 -26.26 -7.08
C LYS A 238 3.44 -25.64 -7.54
N LEU A 239 3.38 -24.80 -8.57
CA LEU A 239 4.55 -24.09 -9.10
C LEU A 239 5.14 -23.16 -8.03
N ALA A 240 4.30 -22.32 -7.42
CA ALA A 240 4.73 -21.42 -6.35
C ALA A 240 5.29 -22.19 -5.15
N HIS A 241 4.70 -23.33 -4.77
CA HIS A 241 5.21 -24.18 -3.70
C HIS A 241 6.63 -24.72 -4.00
N GLU A 242 6.93 -25.15 -5.24
CA GLU A 242 8.25 -25.64 -5.61
C GLU A 242 9.32 -24.53 -5.58
N GLU A 243 8.97 -23.33 -6.05
CA GLU A 243 9.84 -22.15 -6.01
C GLU A 243 10.07 -21.68 -4.56
N LEU A 244 9.01 -21.60 -3.75
CA LEU A 244 9.07 -21.27 -2.33
C LEU A 244 9.90 -22.28 -1.55
N LYS A 245 9.77 -23.57 -1.83
CA LYS A 245 10.59 -24.63 -1.19
C LYS A 245 12.07 -24.41 -1.47
N SER A 246 12.41 -24.04 -2.70
CA SER A 246 13.78 -23.78 -3.11
C SER A 246 14.33 -22.53 -2.41
N PHE A 247 13.52 -21.47 -2.34
CA PHE A 247 13.85 -20.22 -1.67
C PHE A 247 14.01 -20.40 -0.15
N ILE A 248 13.06 -21.04 0.52
CA ILE A 248 13.09 -21.29 1.97
C ILE A 248 14.33 -22.10 2.35
N LYS A 249 14.67 -23.14 1.57
CA LYS A 249 15.87 -23.95 1.83
C LYS A 249 17.17 -23.14 1.76
N GLU A 250 17.24 -22.18 0.84
CA GLU A 250 18.43 -21.35 0.62
C GLU A 250 18.54 -20.19 1.62
N PHE A 251 17.41 -19.54 1.92
CA PHE A 251 17.36 -18.26 2.62
C PHE A 251 16.76 -18.33 4.02
N VAL A 252 15.77 -19.20 4.26
CA VAL A 252 15.02 -19.27 5.53
C VAL A 252 14.85 -20.73 6.01
N PRO A 253 15.94 -21.47 6.27
CA PRO A 253 15.88 -22.91 6.48
C PRO A 253 14.98 -23.33 7.65
N ASN A 254 14.80 -22.47 8.65
CA ASN A 254 13.93 -22.69 9.80
C ASN A 254 12.45 -22.92 9.43
N LEU A 255 11.99 -22.41 8.29
CA LEU A 255 10.61 -22.56 7.80
C LEU A 255 10.42 -23.79 6.90
N SER A 256 11.47 -24.57 6.62
CA SER A 256 11.41 -25.70 5.68
C SER A 256 10.38 -26.76 6.07
N ASN A 257 10.15 -26.95 7.37
CA ASN A 257 9.20 -27.92 7.90
C ASN A 257 7.76 -27.40 7.96
N ALA A 258 7.55 -26.09 7.82
CA ALA A 258 6.24 -25.46 7.89
C ALA A 258 5.56 -25.34 6.52
N LEU A 259 6.31 -25.43 5.42
CA LEU A 259 5.78 -25.29 4.06
C LEU A 259 4.97 -26.54 3.65
N GLU A 260 3.70 -26.32 3.30
CA GLU A 260 2.75 -27.33 2.86
C GLU A 260 2.10 -26.91 1.54
N TYR A 261 2.00 -27.85 0.59
CA TYR A 261 1.17 -27.67 -0.60
C TYR A 261 -0.28 -28.04 -0.27
N TYR A 262 -1.22 -27.16 -0.64
CA TYR A 262 -2.66 -27.38 -0.48
C TYR A 262 -3.29 -27.77 -1.83
N PRO A 263 -3.62 -29.05 -2.06
CA PRO A 263 -4.23 -29.53 -3.32
C PRO A 263 -5.77 -29.56 -3.30
N GLY A 264 -6.41 -28.97 -2.27
CA GLY A 264 -7.85 -29.11 -2.08
C GLY A 264 -8.67 -28.43 -3.19
N GLU A 265 -9.85 -28.98 -3.48
CA GLU A 265 -10.76 -28.42 -4.50
C GLU A 265 -11.38 -27.09 -4.06
N ARG A 266 -11.64 -26.94 -2.75
CA ARG A 266 -12.17 -25.68 -2.19
C ARG A 266 -11.03 -24.67 -2.10
N PRO A 267 -11.20 -23.42 -2.59
CA PRO A 267 -10.16 -22.40 -2.48
C PRO A 267 -9.69 -22.21 -1.04
N ILE A 268 -8.39 -22.04 -0.85
CA ILE A 268 -7.80 -21.98 0.50
C ILE A 268 -8.37 -20.82 1.32
N PHE A 269 -8.64 -19.66 0.72
CA PHE A 269 -9.23 -18.53 1.43
C PHE A 269 -10.68 -18.79 1.86
N ASP A 270 -11.46 -19.54 1.07
CA ASP A 270 -12.82 -19.93 1.46
C ASP A 270 -12.84 -20.94 2.60
N LEU A 271 -11.85 -21.84 2.65
CA LEU A 271 -11.73 -22.83 3.71
C LEU A 271 -11.46 -22.18 5.08
N PHE A 272 -10.69 -21.09 5.10
CA PHE A 272 -10.30 -20.34 6.30
C PHE A 272 -11.15 -19.08 6.54
N GLU A 273 -12.28 -18.93 5.84
CA GLU A 273 -13.18 -17.75 5.92
C GLU A 273 -12.50 -16.40 5.64
N VAL A 274 -11.34 -16.41 4.97
CA VAL A 274 -10.56 -15.21 4.66
C VAL A 274 -11.33 -14.27 3.74
N GLU A 275 -12.04 -14.80 2.73
CA GLU A 275 -12.85 -13.97 1.83
C GLU A 275 -13.96 -13.21 2.58
N ASN A 276 -14.65 -13.89 3.48
CA ASN A 276 -15.71 -13.28 4.29
C ASN A 276 -15.14 -12.19 5.20
N GLU A 277 -13.98 -12.41 5.80
CA GLU A 277 -13.31 -11.44 6.65
C GLU A 277 -12.78 -10.24 5.87
N ILE A 278 -12.28 -10.43 4.64
CA ILE A 278 -11.93 -9.33 3.72
C ILE A 278 -13.17 -8.48 3.43
N GLN A 279 -14.29 -9.11 3.08
CA GLN A 279 -15.52 -8.38 2.78
C GLN A 279 -16.05 -7.59 3.99
N ARG A 280 -16.03 -8.22 5.19
CA ARG A 280 -16.38 -7.54 6.44
C ARG A 280 -15.42 -6.40 6.78
N ALA A 281 -14.14 -6.51 6.41
CA ALA A 281 -13.16 -5.46 6.63
C ALA A 281 -13.37 -4.24 5.71
N LEU A 282 -14.13 -4.36 4.63
CA LEU A 282 -14.53 -3.22 3.79
C LEU A 282 -15.76 -2.49 4.35
N GLU A 283 -16.52 -3.10 5.27
CA GLU A 283 -17.66 -2.46 5.90
C GLU A 283 -17.20 -1.40 6.92
N LYS A 284 -17.98 -0.31 7.05
CA LYS A 284 -17.74 0.69 8.10
C LYS A 284 -17.98 0.15 9.51
N LYS A 285 -18.96 -0.75 9.66
CA LYS A 285 -19.41 -1.27 10.95
C LYS A 285 -18.70 -2.58 11.28
N VAL A 286 -18.09 -2.69 12.46
CA VAL A 286 -17.47 -3.92 12.95
C VAL A 286 -18.14 -4.37 14.23
N GLN A 287 -18.73 -5.56 14.24
CA GLN A 287 -19.40 -6.10 15.43
C GLN A 287 -18.38 -6.59 16.46
N LEU A 288 -18.65 -6.32 17.74
CA LEU A 288 -17.95 -6.88 18.89
C LEU A 288 -18.67 -8.15 19.38
N LYS A 289 -17.96 -9.04 20.07
CA LYS A 289 -18.50 -10.30 20.61
C LYS A 289 -19.56 -10.06 21.67
N SER A 290 -19.45 -8.97 22.44
CA SER A 290 -20.46 -8.56 23.42
C SER A 290 -21.76 -8.02 22.80
N GLY A 291 -21.79 -7.70 21.50
CA GLY A 291 -22.94 -7.09 20.84
C GLY A 291 -22.86 -5.56 20.70
N GLY A 292 -21.78 -4.94 21.20
CA GLY A 292 -21.35 -3.61 20.77
C GLY A 292 -20.80 -3.61 19.35
N TYR A 293 -20.44 -2.44 18.82
CA TYR A 293 -19.85 -2.31 17.50
C TYR A 293 -18.95 -1.10 17.38
N LEU A 294 -18.00 -1.17 16.45
CA LEU A 294 -17.16 -0.06 16.02
C LEU A 294 -17.69 0.54 14.73
N ILE A 295 -17.55 1.84 14.56
CA ILE A 295 -17.68 2.51 13.25
C ILE A 295 -16.30 3.05 12.88
N ILE A 296 -15.77 2.57 11.76
CA ILE A 296 -14.47 2.98 11.24
C ILE A 296 -14.70 3.81 9.99
N ASP A 297 -14.30 5.08 10.03
CA ASP A 297 -14.38 6.01 8.92
C ASP A 297 -12.98 6.48 8.49
N GLN A 298 -12.61 6.15 7.26
CA GLN A 298 -11.36 6.59 6.65
C GLN A 298 -11.62 7.90 5.89
N THR A 299 -11.02 9.00 6.36
CA THR A 299 -11.03 10.29 5.64
C THR A 299 -9.71 10.48 4.87
N GLU A 300 -9.58 11.60 4.16
CA GLU A 300 -8.36 11.94 3.44
C GLU A 300 -7.14 12.09 4.37
N ALA A 301 -7.32 12.76 5.50
CA ALA A 301 -6.23 13.11 6.42
C ALA A 301 -6.03 12.10 7.57
N MET A 302 -7.12 11.52 8.07
CA MET A 302 -7.11 10.70 9.28
C MET A 302 -8.19 9.62 9.28
N THR A 303 -8.06 8.66 10.18
CA THR A 303 -9.08 7.63 10.42
C THR A 303 -9.74 7.85 11.77
N THR A 304 -11.06 7.84 11.82
CA THR A 304 -11.83 7.95 13.06
C THR A 304 -12.47 6.62 13.41
N ILE A 305 -12.41 6.24 14.68
CA ILE A 305 -13.03 5.02 15.20
C ILE A 305 -13.96 5.38 16.35
N ASP A 306 -15.24 5.11 16.18
CA ASP A 306 -16.28 5.32 17.20
C ASP A 306 -16.74 3.98 17.79
N ILE A 307 -17.03 3.96 19.09
CA ILE A 307 -17.37 2.75 19.85
C ILE A 307 -18.79 2.85 20.41
N ASN A 308 -19.63 1.88 20.11
CA ASN A 308 -21.01 1.81 20.56
C ASN A 308 -21.30 0.53 21.34
N THR A 309 -22.07 0.63 22.43
CA THR A 309 -22.50 -0.52 23.24
C THR A 309 -23.59 -1.38 22.57
N GLY A 310 -24.29 -0.84 21.56
CA GLY A 310 -25.31 -1.58 20.81
C GLY A 310 -26.45 -2.08 21.71
N ALA A 311 -26.85 -3.35 21.52
CA ALA A 311 -27.91 -3.98 22.32
C ALA A 311 -27.41 -4.50 23.69
N PHE A 312 -26.12 -4.37 23.98
CA PHE A 312 -25.51 -4.87 25.20
C PHE A 312 -25.72 -3.87 26.36
N VAL A 313 -26.86 -3.99 27.03
CA VAL A 313 -27.16 -3.25 28.27
C VAL A 313 -27.08 -4.25 29.42
N GLY A 314 -25.92 -4.32 30.08
CA GLY A 314 -25.70 -5.23 31.20
C GLY A 314 -26.73 -5.03 32.32
N HIS A 315 -27.19 -6.11 32.95
CA HIS A 315 -28.27 -6.06 33.95
C HIS A 315 -27.88 -5.43 35.30
N ARG A 316 -26.59 -5.16 35.57
CA ARG A 316 -26.15 -4.80 36.94
C ARG A 316 -25.10 -3.71 37.17
N ASN A 317 -24.50 -3.07 36.16
CA ASN A 317 -23.72 -1.82 36.33
C ASN A 317 -23.34 -1.23 34.96
N LEU A 318 -23.74 0.02 34.70
CA LEU A 318 -23.46 0.69 33.43
C LEU A 318 -21.97 0.97 33.24
N GLU A 319 -21.27 1.43 34.30
CA GLU A 319 -19.84 1.76 34.24
C GLU A 319 -18.96 0.55 33.90
N ASP A 320 -19.24 -0.62 34.50
CA ASP A 320 -18.52 -1.86 34.21
C ASP A 320 -18.78 -2.33 32.78
N THR A 321 -20.02 -2.15 32.28
CA THR A 321 -20.40 -2.51 30.91
C THR A 321 -19.62 -1.66 29.90
N ILE A 322 -19.53 -0.34 30.15
CA ILE A 322 -18.76 0.61 29.34
C ILE A 322 -17.28 0.23 29.34
N PHE A 323 -16.71 0.01 30.52
CA PHE A 323 -15.30 -0.36 30.66
C PHE A 323 -14.97 -1.64 29.88
N ASN A 324 -15.77 -2.70 30.07
CA ASN A 324 -15.56 -3.97 29.38
C ASN A 324 -15.71 -3.84 27.86
N THR A 325 -16.66 -3.03 27.39
CA THR A 325 -16.86 -2.76 25.96
C THR A 325 -15.64 -2.03 25.37
N ASN A 326 -15.11 -1.02 26.06
CA ASN A 326 -13.92 -0.30 25.64
C ASN A 326 -12.67 -1.21 25.61
N VAL A 327 -12.49 -2.06 26.62
CA VAL A 327 -11.38 -3.05 26.64
C VAL A 327 -11.50 -4.03 25.47
N GLU A 328 -12.69 -4.55 25.19
CA GLU A 328 -12.92 -5.41 24.02
C GLU A 328 -12.64 -4.68 22.70
N ALA A 329 -13.09 -3.43 22.60
CA ALA A 329 -12.84 -2.58 21.45
C ALA A 329 -11.34 -2.42 21.18
N THR A 330 -10.48 -2.33 22.20
CA THR A 330 -9.02 -2.20 21.98
C THR A 330 -8.44 -3.35 21.16
N GLN A 331 -8.87 -4.60 21.40
CA GLN A 331 -8.42 -5.77 20.65
C GLN A 331 -8.96 -5.76 19.22
N ALA A 332 -10.22 -5.39 19.05
CA ALA A 332 -10.84 -5.28 17.73
C ALA A 332 -10.20 -4.16 16.90
N ILE A 333 -9.88 -3.01 17.51
CA ILE A 333 -9.19 -1.89 16.88
C ILE A 333 -7.81 -2.32 16.40
N ALA A 334 -6.98 -2.90 17.28
CA ALA A 334 -5.64 -3.35 16.90
C ALA A 334 -5.69 -4.34 15.73
N ARG A 335 -6.65 -5.28 15.72
CA ARG A 335 -6.85 -6.20 14.60
C ARG A 335 -7.27 -5.48 13.33
N GLN A 336 -8.25 -4.58 13.38
CA GLN A 336 -8.76 -3.87 12.20
C GLN A 336 -7.71 -2.94 11.60
N LEU A 337 -6.87 -2.31 12.41
CA LEU A 337 -5.74 -1.51 11.93
C LEU A 337 -4.75 -2.35 11.10
N ARG A 338 -4.45 -3.57 11.56
CA ARG A 338 -3.60 -4.53 10.82
C ARG A 338 -4.29 -5.05 9.55
N LEU A 339 -5.53 -5.51 9.68
CA LEU A 339 -6.29 -6.14 8.60
C LEU A 339 -6.56 -5.18 7.44
N ARG A 340 -7.01 -3.97 7.75
CA ARG A 340 -7.27 -2.91 6.77
C ARG A 340 -6.01 -2.14 6.37
N ASN A 341 -4.90 -2.40 7.05
CA ASN A 341 -3.64 -1.66 6.89
C ASN A 341 -3.83 -0.13 6.99
N LEU A 342 -4.51 0.32 8.04
CA LEU A 342 -4.77 1.73 8.29
C LEU A 342 -3.51 2.40 8.85
N GLY A 343 -3.21 3.61 8.40
CA GLY A 343 -2.02 4.35 8.83
C GLY A 343 -2.17 5.85 8.66
N GLY A 344 -1.30 6.59 9.34
CA GLY A 344 -1.41 8.03 9.55
C GLY A 344 -1.94 8.32 10.95
N ILE A 345 -2.68 9.43 11.07
CA ILE A 345 -3.33 9.84 12.30
C ILE A 345 -4.62 9.03 12.45
N ILE A 346 -4.81 8.42 13.62
CA ILE A 346 -6.00 7.67 14.00
C ILE A 346 -6.54 8.28 15.29
N ILE A 347 -7.82 8.60 15.29
CA ILE A 347 -8.53 9.13 16.45
C ILE A 347 -9.55 8.08 16.89
N ILE A 348 -9.52 7.71 18.16
CA ILE A 348 -10.42 6.72 18.75
C ILE A 348 -11.30 7.42 19.77
N ASP A 349 -12.60 7.38 19.54
CA ASP A 349 -13.64 7.86 20.45
C ASP A 349 -14.13 6.67 21.31
N PHE A 350 -13.56 6.56 22.52
CA PHE A 350 -14.01 5.57 23.50
C PHE A 350 -15.25 6.08 24.21
N ILE A 351 -16.14 5.16 24.59
CA ILE A 351 -17.31 5.51 25.38
C ILE A 351 -16.85 6.14 26.70
N ASP A 352 -17.46 7.27 27.06
CA ASP A 352 -17.07 8.08 28.23
C ASP A 352 -16.95 7.26 29.52
N MET A 353 -15.79 7.40 30.19
CA MET A 353 -15.49 6.77 31.47
C MET A 353 -15.23 7.83 32.54
N GLN A 354 -15.91 7.74 33.68
CA GLN A 354 -15.71 8.65 34.82
C GLN A 354 -14.45 8.30 35.64
N SER A 355 -14.11 7.01 35.71
CA SER A 355 -12.96 6.52 36.47
C SER A 355 -11.65 6.70 35.68
N GLU A 356 -10.69 7.42 36.27
CA GLU A 356 -9.33 7.55 35.74
C GLU A 356 -8.58 6.20 35.72
N ASP A 357 -8.92 5.27 36.61
CA ASP A 357 -8.36 3.91 36.58
C ASP A 357 -8.84 3.16 35.32
N HIS A 358 -10.11 3.28 34.97
CA HIS A 358 -10.67 2.66 33.76
C HIS A 358 -10.00 3.21 32.50
N LYS A 359 -9.81 4.53 32.41
CA LYS A 359 -9.07 5.16 31.30
C LYS A 359 -7.65 4.60 31.16
N ARG A 360 -6.89 4.56 32.26
CA ARG A 360 -5.51 4.01 32.23
C ARG A 360 -5.47 2.55 31.78
N ARG A 361 -6.41 1.73 32.26
CA ARG A 361 -6.48 0.31 31.91
C ARG A 361 -6.88 0.08 30.45
N VAL A 362 -7.77 0.91 29.89
CA VAL A 362 -8.11 0.87 28.46
C VAL A 362 -6.91 1.26 27.60
N LEU A 363 -6.20 2.33 27.95
CA LEU A 363 -4.96 2.71 27.22
C LEU A 363 -3.92 1.59 27.26
N HIS A 364 -3.69 1.01 28.44
CA HIS A 364 -2.75 -0.10 28.58
C HIS A 364 -3.18 -1.32 27.75
N SER A 365 -4.48 -1.63 27.72
CA SER A 365 -5.03 -2.70 26.89
C SER A 365 -4.79 -2.44 25.40
N LEU A 366 -4.94 -1.19 24.96
CA LEU A 366 -4.67 -0.78 23.58
C LEU A 366 -3.18 -0.91 23.23
N GLU A 367 -2.27 -0.45 24.11
CA GLU A 367 -0.83 -0.60 23.92
C GLU A 367 -0.41 -2.08 23.83
N GLN A 368 -0.94 -2.93 24.71
CA GLN A 368 -0.68 -4.37 24.67
C GLN A 368 -1.20 -5.04 23.39
N ALA A 369 -2.39 -4.63 22.92
CA ALA A 369 -2.95 -5.16 21.68
C ALA A 369 -2.10 -4.73 20.46
N LEU A 370 -1.62 -3.48 20.44
CA LEU A 370 -0.78 -2.94 19.38
C LEU A 370 0.68 -3.44 19.41
N ALA A 371 1.16 -3.96 20.53
CA ALA A 371 2.52 -4.49 20.65
C ALA A 371 2.82 -5.65 19.67
N HIS A 372 1.77 -6.31 19.16
CA HIS A 372 1.86 -7.39 18.18
C HIS A 372 1.91 -6.88 16.73
N ASP A 373 1.68 -5.58 16.50
CA ASP A 373 1.79 -4.96 15.19
C ASP A 373 3.27 -4.76 14.83
N ARG A 374 3.64 -5.22 13.64
CA ARG A 374 4.99 -5.04 13.09
C ARG A 374 5.28 -3.61 12.64
N THR A 375 4.24 -2.81 12.55
CA THR A 375 4.31 -1.41 12.15
C THR A 375 4.37 -0.55 13.41
N LYS A 376 5.37 0.35 13.48
CA LYS A 376 5.53 1.27 14.60
C LYS A 376 4.24 2.09 14.82
N CYS A 377 3.70 1.97 16.02
CA CYS A 377 2.53 2.69 16.51
C CYS A 377 2.95 3.53 17.71
N ASN A 378 2.51 4.79 17.76
CA ASN A 378 2.63 5.63 18.94
C ASN A 378 1.23 5.97 19.44
N VAL A 379 0.90 5.58 20.66
CA VAL A 379 -0.37 5.91 21.32
C VAL A 379 -0.14 7.09 22.24
N HIS A 380 -0.98 8.11 22.14
CA HIS A 380 -1.02 9.21 23.09
C HIS A 380 -2.14 8.99 24.11
N GLY A 381 -2.09 9.71 25.23
CA GLY A 381 -3.14 9.63 26.26
C GLY A 381 -4.48 10.20 25.79
N PHE A 382 -5.47 10.17 26.68
CA PHE A 382 -6.74 10.85 26.46
C PHE A 382 -6.54 12.36 26.32
N SER A 383 -7.10 12.94 25.26
CA SER A 383 -7.20 14.38 25.07
C SER A 383 -8.18 15.00 26.07
N ALA A 384 -8.22 16.33 26.12
CA ALA A 384 -9.20 17.07 26.92
C ALA A 384 -10.66 16.80 26.48
N LEU A 385 -10.86 16.30 25.26
CA LEU A 385 -12.17 15.96 24.70
C LEU A 385 -12.55 14.49 24.94
N GLY A 386 -11.72 13.69 25.61
CA GLY A 386 -12.00 12.27 25.84
C GLY A 386 -11.60 11.35 24.68
N LEU A 387 -11.00 11.90 23.61
CA LEU A 387 -10.50 11.13 22.46
C LEU A 387 -9.10 10.61 22.72
N VAL A 388 -8.78 9.43 22.19
CA VAL A 388 -7.42 8.88 22.15
C VAL A 388 -6.82 9.12 20.77
N GLU A 389 -5.67 9.78 20.74
CA GLU A 389 -4.91 10.05 19.52
C GLU A 389 -3.79 9.03 19.37
N MET A 390 -3.64 8.46 18.19
CA MET A 390 -2.50 7.60 17.90
C MET A 390 -1.99 7.81 16.47
N THR A 391 -0.73 7.46 16.25
CA THR A 391 -0.13 7.44 14.92
C THR A 391 0.35 6.04 14.60
N ARG A 392 0.06 5.58 13.38
CA ARG A 392 0.57 4.31 12.84
C ARG A 392 1.27 4.57 11.52
N LYS A 393 2.52 4.14 11.37
CA LYS A 393 3.32 4.44 10.18
C LYS A 393 2.67 3.89 8.90
N ARG A 394 2.58 4.69 7.84
CA ARG A 394 2.10 4.23 6.52
C ARG A 394 3.20 3.44 5.83
N THR A 395 2.97 2.15 5.60
CA THR A 395 3.90 1.25 4.88
C THR A 395 3.42 0.96 3.47
N ARG A 396 2.12 0.78 3.29
CA ARG A 396 1.42 0.46 2.04
C ARG A 396 0.02 1.08 2.01
N GLU A 397 -0.64 1.02 0.85
CA GLU A 397 -2.04 1.44 0.68
C GLU A 397 -2.98 0.60 1.57
N SER A 398 -4.09 1.21 2.03
CA SER A 398 -5.10 0.50 2.83
C SER A 398 -5.84 -0.53 1.98
N LEU A 399 -6.47 -1.51 2.62
CA LEU A 399 -7.23 -2.56 1.95
C LEU A 399 -8.33 -1.97 1.04
N GLU A 400 -9.02 -0.93 1.52
CA GLU A 400 -10.05 -0.24 0.76
C GLU A 400 -9.48 0.41 -0.51
N HIS A 401 -8.34 1.10 -0.44
CA HIS A 401 -7.71 1.70 -1.61
C HIS A 401 -7.21 0.65 -2.63
N VAL A 402 -6.84 -0.54 -2.18
CA VAL A 402 -6.40 -1.62 -3.07
C VAL A 402 -7.60 -2.27 -3.78
N LEU A 403 -8.73 -2.41 -3.10
CA LEU A 403 -9.89 -3.17 -3.58
C LEU A 403 -11.01 -2.33 -4.18
N CYS A 404 -11.14 -1.06 -3.81
CA CYS A 404 -12.26 -0.18 -4.16
C CYS A 404 -11.80 1.03 -4.97
N ASP A 405 -12.69 1.53 -5.83
CA ASP A 405 -12.58 2.83 -6.49
C ASP A 405 -13.60 3.81 -5.91
N ALA A 406 -13.36 5.11 -6.08
CA ALA A 406 -14.31 6.13 -5.66
C ALA A 406 -15.66 5.97 -6.39
N CYS A 407 -16.76 6.06 -5.64
CA CYS A 407 -18.10 5.94 -6.20
C CYS A 407 -18.33 6.99 -7.31
N PRO A 408 -18.68 6.61 -8.55
CA PRO A 408 -18.85 7.57 -9.65
C PRO A 408 -20.02 8.54 -9.43
N SER A 409 -21.00 8.15 -8.61
CA SER A 409 -22.19 8.97 -8.33
C SER A 409 -21.92 10.06 -7.31
N CYS A 410 -21.36 9.71 -6.14
CA CYS A 410 -21.16 10.66 -5.05
C CYS A 410 -19.72 11.15 -4.92
N GLN A 411 -18.78 10.57 -5.67
CA GLN A 411 -17.34 10.86 -5.63
C GLN A 411 -16.76 10.77 -4.21
N GLY A 412 -17.20 9.77 -3.45
CA GLY A 412 -16.76 9.54 -2.07
C GLY A 412 -17.56 10.27 -0.99
N ARG A 413 -18.53 11.13 -1.33
CA ARG A 413 -19.37 11.83 -0.33
C ARG A 413 -20.25 10.90 0.52
N GLY A 414 -20.53 9.68 0.05
CA GLY A 414 -21.42 8.73 0.72
C GLY A 414 -22.89 9.15 0.81
N THR A 415 -23.26 10.27 0.20
CA THR A 415 -24.60 10.86 0.21
C THR A 415 -24.90 11.48 -1.16
N LEU A 416 -26.19 11.55 -1.50
CA LEU A 416 -26.69 12.20 -2.72
C LEU A 416 -27.69 13.28 -2.31
N LYS A 417 -27.72 14.41 -3.03
CA LYS A 417 -28.81 15.40 -2.90
C LYS A 417 -30.16 14.73 -3.13
N THR A 418 -31.20 15.14 -2.40
CA THR A 418 -32.56 14.60 -2.57
C THR A 418 -33.09 14.88 -3.97
N VAL A 419 -34.05 14.07 -4.43
CA VAL A 419 -34.74 14.28 -5.72
C VAL A 419 -35.32 15.68 -5.78
N GLU A 420 -36.00 16.11 -4.72
CA GLU A 420 -36.56 17.46 -4.56
C GLU A 420 -35.50 18.55 -4.78
N THR A 421 -34.33 18.42 -4.14
CA THR A 421 -33.23 19.40 -4.29
C THR A 421 -32.80 19.52 -5.74
N ILE A 422 -32.65 18.39 -6.45
CA ILE A 422 -32.25 18.38 -7.86
C ILE A 422 -33.35 18.97 -8.74
N CYS A 423 -34.63 18.69 -8.45
CA CYS A 423 -35.75 19.28 -9.19
C CYS A 423 -35.71 20.81 -9.10
N TYR A 424 -35.53 21.38 -7.91
CA TYR A 424 -35.42 22.83 -7.76
C TYR A 424 -34.13 23.41 -8.34
N GLU A 425 -33.04 22.65 -8.42
CA GLU A 425 -31.84 23.06 -9.16
C GLU A 425 -32.11 23.13 -10.67
N ILE A 426 -32.79 22.13 -11.23
CA ILE A 426 -33.21 22.11 -12.64
C ILE A 426 -34.07 23.33 -12.97
N LEU A 427 -35.11 23.60 -12.17
CA LEU A 427 -36.01 24.74 -12.41
C LEU A 427 -35.24 26.07 -12.39
N ARG A 428 -34.33 26.25 -11.42
CA ARG A 428 -33.46 27.43 -11.33
C ARG A 428 -32.49 27.53 -12.52
N GLU A 429 -31.94 26.41 -12.97
CA GLU A 429 -31.01 26.38 -14.11
C GLU A 429 -31.75 26.73 -15.40
N VAL A 430 -32.99 26.27 -15.61
CA VAL A 430 -33.81 26.72 -16.76
C VAL A 430 -34.03 28.23 -16.74
N VAL A 431 -34.36 28.83 -15.60
CA VAL A 431 -34.48 30.31 -15.48
C VAL A 431 -33.15 30.99 -15.82
N ARG A 432 -32.03 30.45 -15.32
CA ARG A 432 -30.69 30.99 -15.56
C ARG A 432 -30.33 30.94 -17.04
N VAL A 433 -30.52 29.81 -17.69
CA VAL A 433 -30.22 29.61 -19.12
C VAL A 433 -31.11 30.51 -19.97
N ASN A 434 -32.42 30.61 -19.67
CA ASN A 434 -33.34 31.50 -20.39
C ASN A 434 -32.97 32.98 -20.30
N ARG A 435 -32.36 33.43 -19.19
CA ARG A 435 -31.87 34.81 -19.07
C ARG A 435 -30.57 35.05 -19.83
N ALA A 436 -29.76 34.03 -20.01
CA ALA A 436 -28.46 34.13 -20.66
C ALA A 436 -28.55 34.00 -22.18
N TYR A 437 -29.49 33.20 -22.67
CA TYR A 437 -29.60 32.84 -24.09
C TYR A 437 -31.06 32.88 -24.54
N ASP A 438 -31.27 33.31 -25.78
CA ASP A 438 -32.58 33.25 -26.40
C ASP A 438 -32.78 31.90 -27.10
N ALA A 439 -33.66 31.07 -26.54
CA ALA A 439 -34.05 29.76 -27.07
C ALA A 439 -35.57 29.68 -27.22
N ASP A 440 -36.09 28.93 -28.19
CA ASP A 440 -37.55 28.81 -28.38
C ASP A 440 -38.17 27.85 -27.37
N ARG A 441 -37.41 26.81 -26.96
CA ARG A 441 -37.84 25.80 -25.99
C ARG A 441 -36.66 25.16 -25.27
N PHE A 442 -36.94 24.54 -24.14
CA PHE A 442 -35.97 23.80 -23.33
C PHE A 442 -36.30 22.31 -23.31
N ILE A 443 -35.26 21.47 -23.35
CA ILE A 443 -35.36 20.05 -23.02
C ILE A 443 -34.49 19.77 -21.80
N VAL A 444 -35.10 19.26 -20.75
CA VAL A 444 -34.38 18.79 -19.56
C VAL A 444 -34.19 17.29 -19.66
N TYR A 445 -32.93 16.84 -19.65
CA TYR A 445 -32.57 15.43 -19.51
C TYR A 445 -32.20 15.17 -18.05
N ALA A 446 -32.87 14.24 -17.38
CA ALA A 446 -32.60 13.88 -15.99
C ALA A 446 -32.85 12.40 -15.74
N SER A 447 -32.49 11.91 -14.54
CA SER A 447 -32.77 10.52 -14.16
C SER A 447 -34.29 10.22 -14.16
N PRO A 448 -34.72 8.96 -14.33
CA PRO A 448 -36.13 8.59 -14.31
C PRO A 448 -36.86 9.05 -13.04
N ALA A 449 -36.23 8.91 -11.87
CA ALA A 449 -36.82 9.32 -10.59
C ALA A 449 -37.08 10.83 -10.51
N ILE A 450 -36.18 11.65 -11.08
CA ILE A 450 -36.37 13.10 -11.15
C ILE A 450 -37.47 13.45 -12.14
N CYS A 451 -37.48 12.81 -13.30
CA CYS A 451 -38.51 13.07 -14.31
C CYS A 451 -39.90 12.73 -13.78
N GLU A 452 -40.04 11.61 -13.08
CA GLU A 452 -41.28 11.21 -12.42
C GLU A 452 -41.69 12.26 -11.39
N TYR A 453 -40.79 12.65 -10.48
CA TYR A 453 -41.08 13.64 -9.45
C TYR A 453 -41.46 15.02 -10.01
N ILE A 454 -40.78 15.49 -11.06
CA ILE A 454 -41.12 16.75 -11.73
C ILE A 454 -42.51 16.66 -12.40
N MET A 455 -42.85 15.53 -13.00
CA MET A 455 -44.11 15.35 -13.72
C MET A 455 -45.30 15.04 -12.80
N SER A 456 -45.06 14.53 -11.59
CA SER A 456 -46.09 14.28 -10.58
C SER A 456 -46.12 15.41 -9.54
N GLU A 457 -45.30 15.30 -8.51
CA GLU A 457 -45.31 16.13 -7.30
C GLU A 457 -45.05 17.61 -7.61
N GLU A 458 -44.10 17.90 -8.51
CA GLU A 458 -43.70 19.28 -8.86
C GLU A 458 -44.28 19.76 -10.21
N SER A 459 -45.37 19.14 -10.67
CA SER A 459 -46.02 19.48 -11.94
C SER A 459 -46.54 20.92 -11.97
N GLN A 460 -47.06 21.42 -10.85
CA GLN A 460 -47.51 22.80 -10.71
C GLN A 460 -46.33 23.78 -10.83
N ALA A 461 -45.23 23.51 -10.15
CA ALA A 461 -44.03 24.36 -10.20
C ALA A 461 -43.43 24.42 -11.60
N LEU A 462 -43.43 23.30 -12.34
CA LEU A 462 -43.02 23.27 -13.74
C LEU A 462 -43.94 24.14 -14.61
N GLY A 463 -45.26 24.04 -14.46
CA GLY A 463 -46.23 24.83 -15.22
C GLY A 463 -46.14 26.33 -14.92
N GLU A 464 -45.95 26.71 -13.66
CA GLU A 464 -45.71 28.10 -13.25
C GLU A 464 -44.42 28.64 -13.88
N LEU A 465 -43.37 27.81 -13.94
CA LEU A 465 -42.12 28.18 -14.59
C LEU A 465 -42.30 28.39 -16.10
N GLU A 466 -42.99 27.48 -16.81
CA GLU A 466 -43.29 27.62 -18.24
C GLU A 466 -44.04 28.92 -18.54
N LEU A 467 -45.02 29.28 -17.70
CA LEU A 467 -45.75 30.54 -17.80
C LEU A 467 -44.86 31.76 -17.53
N PHE A 468 -44.00 31.67 -16.52
CA PHE A 468 -43.08 32.75 -16.14
C PHE A 468 -42.05 33.05 -17.24
N ILE A 469 -41.50 32.03 -17.89
CA ILE A 469 -40.53 32.20 -18.98
C ILE A 469 -41.19 32.37 -20.36
N GLY A 470 -42.47 32.03 -20.49
CA GLY A 470 -43.21 32.09 -21.75
C GLY A 470 -42.76 31.08 -22.81
N LYS A 471 -42.11 29.98 -22.40
CA LYS A 471 -41.47 28.98 -23.27
C LYS A 471 -41.77 27.57 -22.77
N GLN A 472 -41.82 26.61 -23.69
CA GLN A 472 -42.10 25.21 -23.37
C GLN A 472 -40.87 24.50 -22.79
N ILE A 473 -41.09 23.70 -21.74
CA ILE A 473 -40.07 22.87 -21.10
C ILE A 473 -40.48 21.40 -21.25
N LYS A 474 -39.69 20.63 -21.99
CA LYS A 474 -39.90 19.18 -22.13
C LYS A 474 -38.93 18.42 -21.23
N VAL A 475 -39.46 17.67 -20.29
CA VAL A 475 -38.66 16.77 -19.44
C VAL A 475 -38.54 15.40 -20.11
N LYS A 476 -37.32 14.85 -20.19
CA LYS A 476 -37.00 13.55 -20.75
C LYS A 476 -36.13 12.75 -19.80
N ALA A 477 -36.53 11.51 -19.56
CA ALA A 477 -35.74 10.57 -18.78
C ALA A 477 -34.54 10.08 -19.58
N GLU A 478 -33.36 10.12 -18.96
CA GLU A 478 -32.14 9.47 -19.42
C GLU A 478 -31.75 8.38 -18.41
N SER A 479 -31.87 7.13 -18.82
CA SER A 479 -31.63 5.94 -17.99
C SER A 479 -30.20 5.84 -17.45
N MET A 480 -29.22 6.40 -18.17
CA MET A 480 -27.82 6.37 -17.76
C MET A 480 -27.45 7.47 -16.76
N TYR A 481 -28.36 8.39 -16.42
CA TYR A 481 -28.05 9.49 -15.50
C TYR A 481 -28.28 9.07 -14.05
N GLY A 482 -27.25 9.28 -13.23
CA GLY A 482 -27.39 9.25 -11.78
C GLY A 482 -28.26 10.41 -11.29
N GLN A 483 -28.77 10.32 -10.06
CA GLN A 483 -29.70 11.29 -9.49
C GLN A 483 -29.19 12.74 -9.55
N GLU A 484 -27.90 12.99 -9.34
CA GLU A 484 -27.38 14.37 -9.35
C GLU A 484 -26.95 14.87 -10.74
N LYS A 485 -27.20 14.09 -11.80
CA LYS A 485 -26.87 14.45 -13.17
C LYS A 485 -28.13 14.87 -13.93
N TYR A 486 -28.09 16.07 -14.51
CA TYR A 486 -29.10 16.57 -15.42
C TYR A 486 -28.46 17.50 -16.45
N ASP A 487 -29.10 17.66 -17.60
CA ASP A 487 -28.70 18.58 -18.66
C ASP A 487 -29.91 19.41 -19.12
N VAL A 488 -29.73 20.73 -19.22
CA VAL A 488 -30.73 21.65 -19.77
C VAL A 488 -30.30 22.06 -21.17
N VAL A 489 -30.98 21.54 -22.18
CA VAL A 489 -30.67 21.75 -23.59
C VAL A 489 -31.60 22.80 -24.19
N MET A 490 -31.01 23.81 -24.81
CA MET A 490 -31.72 24.83 -25.59
C MET A 490 -31.97 24.31 -27.01
N ILE A 491 -33.16 24.56 -27.55
CA ILE A 491 -33.49 24.29 -28.95
C ILE A 491 -33.95 25.55 -29.66
#